data_AF-A0A2V2CT96-F1
#
_entry.id   AF-A0A2V2CT96-F1
#
_cell.length_a   1.000
_cell.length_b   1.000
_cell.length_c   1.000
_cell.angle_alpha   90.00
_cell.angle_beta   90.00
_cell.angle_gamma   90.00
#
_symmetry.space_group_name_H-M   'P 1'
#
loop_
_entity.id
_entity.type
_entity.pdbx_description
1 polymer ?
#
loop_
_entity_poly.entity_id
_entity_poly.type
_entity_poly.pdbx_seq_one_letter_code
_entity_poly.pdbx_strand_id
1 'polypeptide(L)'
;MNIIEELWYGNISPCERDFKKGSKYSELLGYIVRHEEDLKKRLNDEEIEILEKFTECTNEMYGEYYSAAEPPVRCGESHLSGLTEPPIDSYSA
;
A
#
# COMPACT_ATOMS: atom_id res chain seq x y z
N MET A 1 21.72 5.19 5.63
CA MET A 1 20.32 5.40 5.20
C MET A 1 19.44 4.64 6.17
N ASN A 2 18.56 5.36 6.88
CA ASN A 2 17.71 4.80 7.93
C ASN A 2 16.32 4.51 7.33
N ILE A 3 16.01 3.22 7.15
CA ILE A 3 14.75 2.76 6.55
C ILE A 3 13.51 3.29 7.31
N ILE A 4 13.65 3.55 8.62
CA ILE A 4 12.57 4.07 9.46
C ILE A 4 12.28 5.55 9.14
N GLU A 5 13.30 6.35 8.87
CA GLU A 5 13.13 7.76 8.47
C GLU A 5 12.48 7.86 7.10
N GLU A 6 12.94 7.05 6.14
CA GLU A 6 12.36 7.03 4.78
C GLU A 6 10.88 6.61 4.77
N LEU A 7 10.51 5.66 5.65
CA LEU A 7 9.11 5.30 5.87
C LEU A 7 8.32 6.45 6.50
N TRP A 8 8.88 7.12 7.51
CA TRP A 8 8.22 8.22 8.23
C TRP A 8 7.98 9.46 7.36
N TYR A 9 8.89 9.73 6.41
CA TYR A 9 8.74 10.82 5.44
C TYR A 9 7.91 10.45 4.20
N GLY A 10 7.41 9.20 4.12
CA GLY A 10 6.57 8.75 3.01
C GLY A 10 7.34 8.46 1.71
N ASN A 11 8.67 8.34 1.77
CA ASN A 11 9.50 8.00 0.61
C ASN A 11 9.42 6.51 0.25
N ILE A 12 8.96 5.67 1.18
CA ILE A 12 8.76 4.23 0.98
C ILE A 12 7.33 3.89 1.39
N SER A 13 6.54 3.36 0.46
CA SER A 13 5.21 2.83 0.76
C SER A 13 5.30 1.31 1.05
N PRO A 14 4.86 0.83 2.23
CA PRO A 14 4.87 -0.61 2.55
C PRO A 14 4.04 -1.47 1.59
N CYS A 15 3.11 -0.84 0.87
CA CYS A 15 2.21 -1.48 -0.06
C CYS A 15 2.74 -1.50 -1.50
N GLU A 16 3.81 -0.77 -1.80
CA GLU A 16 4.49 -0.84 -3.09
C GLU A 16 5.20 -2.18 -3.23
N ARG A 17 4.74 -2.98 -4.19
CA ARG A 17 5.35 -4.27 -4.50
C ARG A 17 6.37 -4.10 -5.60
N ASP A 18 7.60 -4.53 -5.33
CA ASP A 18 8.58 -4.75 -6.38
C ASP A 18 7.99 -5.70 -7.43
N PHE A 19 7.90 -5.23 -8.68
CA PHE A 19 7.49 -6.06 -9.80
C PHE A 19 8.68 -6.43 -10.68
N LYS A 20 8.62 -7.65 -11.23
CA LYS A 20 9.67 -8.12 -12.15
C LYS A 20 9.63 -7.29 -13.43
N LYS A 21 10.75 -6.61 -13.74
CA LYS A 21 10.94 -5.94 -15.03
C LYS A 21 10.76 -6.96 -16.17
N GLY A 22 10.05 -6.58 -17.22
CA GLY A 22 9.71 -7.48 -18.33
C GLY A 22 8.56 -8.45 -18.04
N SER A 23 7.89 -8.34 -16.89
CA SER A 23 6.61 -9.01 -16.68
C SER A 23 5.50 -8.37 -17.54
N LYS A 24 4.42 -9.12 -17.79
CA LYS A 24 3.21 -8.59 -18.43
C LYS A 24 2.67 -7.33 -17.71
N TYR A 25 2.79 -7.28 -16.38
CA TYR A 25 2.42 -6.10 -15.60
C TYR A 25 3.29 -4.88 -15.95
N SER A 26 4.61 -5.07 -16.06
CA SER A 26 5.54 -4.03 -16.49
C SER A 26 5.23 -3.51 -17.91
N GLU A 27 4.83 -4.39 -18.82
CA GLU A 27 4.44 -4.00 -20.20
C GLU A 27 3.15 -3.19 -20.21
N LEU A 28 2.14 -3.62 -19.46
CA LEU A 28 0.86 -2.93 -19.31
C LEU A 28 1.04 -1.54 -18.69
N LEU A 29 1.85 -1.42 -17.64
CA LEU A 29 2.22 -0.11 -17.08
C LEU A 29 2.84 0.79 -18.15
N GLY A 30 3.73 0.26 -18.98
CA GLY A 30 4.33 1.02 -20.08
C GLY A 30 3.29 1.48 -21.12
N TYR A 31 2.26 0.69 -21.42
CA TYR A 31 1.16 1.13 -22.29
C TYR A 31 0.33 2.24 -21.66
N ILE A 32 0.01 2.12 -20.37
CA ILE A 32 -0.77 3.13 -19.63
C ILE A 32 -0.05 4.48 -19.68
N VAL A 33 1.24 4.52 -19.32
CA VAL A 33 2.02 5.77 -19.32
C VAL A 33 2.05 6.42 -20.70
N ARG A 34 2.31 5.65 -21.76
CA ARG A 34 2.33 6.19 -23.13
C ARG A 34 0.98 6.78 -23.54
N HIS A 35 -0.12 6.09 -23.25
CA HIS A 35 -1.45 6.57 -23.59
C HIS A 35 -1.87 7.77 -22.75
N GLU A 36 -1.46 7.84 -21.48
CA GLU A 36 -1.66 9.01 -20.64
C GLU A 36 -0.92 10.22 -21.18
N GLU A 37 0.35 10.08 -21.56
CA GLU A 37 1.14 11.16 -22.18
C GLU A 37 0.51 11.65 -23.48
N ASP A 38 0.06 10.73 -24.34
CA ASP A 38 -0.60 11.10 -25.60
C ASP A 38 -1.96 11.75 -25.39
N LEU A 39 -2.70 11.35 -24.34
CA LEU A 39 -3.93 12.00 -23.94
C LEU A 39 -3.65 13.42 -23.44
N LYS A 40 -2.69 13.60 -22.53
CA LYS A 40 -2.29 14.91 -21.98
C LYS A 40 -1.86 15.90 -23.07
N LYS A 41 -1.19 15.45 -24.13
CA LYS A 41 -0.83 16.31 -25.28
C LYS A 41 -2.03 16.85 -26.06
N ARG A 42 -3.19 16.18 -25.99
CA ARG A 42 -4.40 16.53 -26.76
C ARG A 42 -5.39 17.37 -25.98
N LEU A 43 -5.32 17.31 -24.65
CA LEU A 43 -6.18 18.06 -23.74
C LEU A 43 -5.71 19.51 -23.63
N ASN A 44 -6.65 20.40 -23.33
CA ASN A 44 -6.32 21.77 -22.92
C ASN A 44 -5.97 21.84 -21.41
N ASP A 45 -5.44 22.97 -20.96
CA ASP A 45 -4.95 23.13 -19.59
C ASP A 45 -6.05 22.91 -18.52
N GLU A 46 -7.29 23.33 -18.78
CA GLU A 46 -8.43 23.11 -17.86
C GLU A 46 -8.79 21.62 -17.78
N GLU A 47 -8.81 20.92 -18.91
CA GLU A 47 -9.06 19.48 -18.99
C GLU A 47 -7.96 18.67 -18.30
N ILE A 48 -6.70 19.10 -18.41
CA ILE A 48 -5.56 18.49 -17.71
C ILE A 48 -5.74 18.65 -16.20
N GLU A 49 -6.08 19.85 -15.71
CA GLU A 49 -6.31 20.08 -14.28
C GLU A 49 -7.44 19.19 -13.72
N ILE A 50 -8.52 19.02 -14.49
CA ILE A 50 -9.63 18.13 -14.09
C ILE A 50 -9.17 16.67 -14.06
N LEU A 51 -8.39 16.22 -15.06
CA LEU A 51 -7.87 14.86 -15.13
C LEU A 51 -6.91 14.57 -13.97
N GLU A 52 -6.07 15.52 -13.60
CA GLU A 52 -5.15 15.41 -12.47
C GLU A 52 -5.93 15.27 -11.15
N LYS A 53 -6.90 16.16 -10.88
CA LYS A 53 -7.78 16.04 -9.71
C LYS A 53 -8.53 14.71 -9.67
N PHE A 54 -9.03 14.24 -10.80
CA PHE A 54 -9.69 12.94 -10.88
C PHE A 54 -8.75 11.79 -10.50
N THR A 55 -7.50 11.85 -10.99
CA THR A 55 -6.47 10.85 -10.69
C THR A 55 -6.08 10.89 -9.21
N GLU A 56 -5.92 12.08 -8.63
CA GLU A 56 -5.68 12.28 -7.19
C GLU A 56 -6.81 11.67 -6.34
N CYS A 57 -8.07 12.03 -6.59
CA CYS A 57 -9.21 11.47 -5.84
C CYS A 57 -9.31 9.94 -5.99
N THR A 58 -8.98 9.42 -7.17
CA THR A 58 -8.98 7.97 -7.41
C THR A 58 -7.87 7.28 -6.63
N ASN A 59 -6.67 7.85 -6.61
CA ASN A 59 -5.53 7.35 -5.84
C ASN A 59 -5.80 7.40 -4.34
N GLU A 60 -6.40 8.48 -3.84
CA GLU A 60 -6.83 8.60 -2.45
C GLU A 60 -7.89 7.54 -2.12
N MET A 61 -8.90 7.34 -2.97
CA MET A 61 -9.93 6.31 -2.77
C MET A 61 -9.32 4.90 -2.71
N TYR A 62 -8.38 4.58 -3.59
CA TYR A 62 -7.67 3.30 -3.53
C TYR A 62 -6.78 3.21 -2.29
N GLY A 63 -6.08 4.29 -1.92
CA GLY A 63 -5.29 4.38 -0.69
C GLY A 63 -6.13 4.10 0.55
N GLU A 64 -7.29 4.74 0.66
CA GLU A 64 -8.27 4.51 1.72
C GLU A 64 -8.82 3.08 1.67
N TYR A 65 -9.15 2.53 0.50
CA TYR A 65 -9.62 1.15 0.37
C TYR A 65 -8.56 0.12 0.84
N TYR A 66 -7.29 0.31 0.46
CA TYR A 66 -6.21 -0.58 0.89
C TYR A 66 -5.74 -0.30 2.33
N SER A 67 -6.02 0.87 2.89
CA SER A 67 -5.75 1.21 4.30
C SER A 67 -6.88 0.76 5.23
N ALA A 68 -8.13 0.76 4.75
CA ALA A 68 -9.33 0.32 5.45
C ALA A 68 -9.64 -1.16 5.21
N ALA A 69 -9.01 -1.80 4.23
CA ALA A 69 -8.94 -3.25 4.16
C ALA A 69 -8.26 -3.74 5.43
N GLU A 70 -9.07 -4.23 6.37
CA GLU A 70 -8.59 -4.96 7.54
C GLU A 70 -7.47 -5.92 7.12
N PRO A 71 -6.40 -6.05 7.94
CA PRO A 71 -5.33 -6.99 7.63
C PRO A 71 -5.97 -8.34 7.29
N PRO A 72 -5.51 -9.04 6.23
CA PRO A 72 -6.10 -10.31 5.87
C PRO A 72 -6.12 -11.17 7.13
N VAL A 73 -7.32 -11.56 7.56
CA VAL A 73 -7.55 -12.45 8.70
C VAL A 73 -6.44 -13.48 8.69
N ARG A 74 -5.54 -13.42 9.68
CA ARG A 74 -4.53 -14.47 9.82
C ARG A 74 -5.31 -15.76 10.00
N CYS A 75 -5.34 -16.59 8.97
CA CYS A 75 -5.70 -17.98 9.11
C CYS A 75 -4.67 -18.57 10.08
N GLY A 76 -5.01 -18.59 11.37
CA GLY A 76 -4.06 -18.90 12.43
C GLY A 76 -4.51 -18.59 13.86
N GLU A 77 -5.53 -17.76 14.09
CA GLU A 77 -6.14 -17.64 15.43
C GLU A 77 -7.12 -18.79 15.70
N SER A 78 -6.59 -20.00 15.68
CA SER A 78 -7.23 -21.17 16.27
C SER A 78 -6.44 -21.55 17.51
N HIS A 79 -6.99 -21.20 18.67
CA HIS A 79 -6.72 -21.78 19.99
C HIS A 79 -5.36 -21.48 20.67
N LEU A 80 -5.18 -20.26 21.20
CA LEU A 80 -4.42 -20.06 22.45
C LEU A 80 -5.13 -19.07 23.40
N SER A 81 -6.45 -19.13 23.44
CA SER A 81 -7.22 -18.64 24.60
C SER A 81 -7.11 -19.69 25.71
N GLY A 82 -6.02 -19.71 26.49
CA GLY A 82 -5.94 -20.69 27.59
C GLY A 82 -4.60 -20.96 28.24
N LEU A 83 -3.67 -20.01 28.34
CA LEU A 83 -2.58 -20.13 29.32
C LEU A 83 -2.54 -18.91 30.24
N THR A 84 -3.68 -18.64 30.86
CA THR A 84 -3.69 -18.13 32.23
C THR A 84 -3.79 -19.34 33.14
N GLU A 85 -2.70 -19.71 33.80
CA GLU A 85 -2.78 -20.49 35.03
C GLU A 85 -1.89 -19.87 36.13
N PRO A 86 -2.27 -20.04 37.41
CA PRO A 86 -2.14 -19.04 38.48
C PRO A 86 -0.99 -19.41 39.49
N PRO A 87 -0.85 -18.75 40.67
CA PRO A 87 0.44 -18.55 41.34
C PRO A 87 0.92 -19.76 42.15
N ILE A 88 2.25 -19.94 42.24
CA ILE A 88 2.87 -20.80 43.26
C ILE A 88 4.03 -20.05 43.93
N ASP A 89 4.01 -20.13 45.25
CA ASP A 89 4.71 -19.38 46.29
C ASP A 89 6.25 -19.34 46.24
N SER A 90 6.76 -18.33 46.94
CA SER A 90 8.07 -18.20 47.61
C SER A 90 8.93 -19.47 47.68
N TYR A 91 10.23 -19.36 47.39
CA TYR A 91 11.34 -19.54 48.37
C TYR A 91 12.70 -19.28 47.69
N SER A 92 13.61 -18.71 48.47
CA SER A 92 14.96 -18.25 48.16
C SER A 92 15.93 -19.33 47.67
N ALA A 93 16.96 -18.88 46.94
CA ALA A 93 18.35 -19.31 47.11
C ALA A 93 19.28 -18.13 46.79
#